data_AF-A0A7C3V1M5-F1
#
_entry.id   AF-A0A7C3V1M5-F1
#
_cell.length_a   1.000
_cell.length_b   1.000
_cell.length_c   1.000
_cell.angle_alpha   90.00
_cell.angle_beta   90.00
_cell.angle_gamma   90.00
#
_symmetry.space_group_name_H-M   'P 1'
#
loop_
_entity.id
_entity.type
_entity.pdbx_description
1 polymer ?
#
loop_
_entity_poly.entity_id
_entity_poly.type
_entity_poly.pdbx_seq_one_letter_code
_entity_poly.pdbx_strand_id
1 'polypeptide(L)'
;MAKYDPVKMKDWQIAEIAEAEMIPFDEMCEKLEIPKDERIPYGQKIGRVDYLKCLERLKSKPDGYYIDVTAITPTPLGEGKSTTSLGLIEGLGKRGVNVGGALRQPSGGPTMNIKGTAAGGGISLLIPMTEFSLGLTGDINNIMNAHN
;
A
#
# COMPACT_ATOMS: atom_id res chain seq x y z
N MET A 1 -24.71 2.59 7.53
CA MET A 1 -24.25 1.25 7.93
C MET A 1 -22.84 1.04 7.39
N ALA A 2 -21.96 0.37 8.13
CA ALA A 2 -20.64 0.02 7.60
C ALA A 2 -20.82 -0.95 6.41
N LYS A 3 -20.15 -0.68 5.28
CA LYS A 3 -20.16 -1.57 4.09
C LYS A 3 -19.48 -2.92 4.34
N TYR A 4 -18.70 -3.01 5.42
CA TYR A 4 -17.85 -4.15 5.76
C TYR A 4 -18.13 -4.57 7.21
N ASP A 5 -18.13 -5.88 7.47
CA ASP A 5 -18.13 -6.46 8.83
C ASP A 5 -16.82 -7.25 9.02
N PRO A 6 -15.77 -6.66 9.63
CA PRO A 6 -14.47 -7.30 9.77
C PRO A 6 -14.45 -8.48 10.75
N VAL A 7 -15.55 -8.72 11.47
CA VAL A 7 -15.69 -9.90 12.36
C VAL A 7 -16.23 -11.10 11.59
N LYS A 8 -17.05 -10.87 10.56
CA LYS A 8 -17.70 -11.95 9.80
C LYS A 8 -17.06 -12.19 8.44
N MET A 9 -16.50 -11.15 7.83
CA MET A 9 -15.93 -11.21 6.49
C MET A 9 -14.45 -11.50 6.55
N LYS A 10 -13.96 -12.30 5.60
CA LYS A 10 -12.52 -12.50 5.41
C LYS A 10 -11.91 -11.26 4.76
N ASP A 11 -10.64 -10.98 5.04
CA ASP A 11 -9.92 -9.81 4.51
C ASP A 11 -10.02 -9.67 2.98
N TRP A 12 -9.92 -10.79 2.23
CA TRP A 12 -10.03 -10.74 0.77
C TRP A 12 -11.42 -10.30 0.28
N GLN A 13 -12.49 -10.61 1.03
CA GLN A 13 -13.85 -10.17 0.69
C GLN A 13 -14.01 -8.68 0.93
N ILE A 14 -13.42 -8.18 2.02
CA ILE A 14 -13.39 -6.75 2.33
C ILE A 14 -12.59 -6.03 1.24
N ALA A 15 -11.42 -6.56 0.88
CA ALA A 15 -10.58 -6.03 -0.18
C ALA A 15 -11.32 -5.96 -1.51
N GLU A 16 -11.98 -7.04 -1.95
CA GLU A 16 -12.72 -7.09 -3.22
C GLU A 16 -13.81 -6.02 -3.30
N ILE A 17 -14.58 -5.82 -2.22
CA ILE A 17 -15.63 -4.79 -2.17
C ILE A 17 -14.99 -3.39 -2.16
N ALA A 18 -13.95 -3.18 -1.35
CA ALA A 18 -13.26 -1.88 -1.28
C ALA A 18 -12.60 -1.52 -2.61
N GLU A 19 -12.10 -2.50 -3.35
CA GLU A 19 -11.44 -2.31 -4.64
C GLU A 19 -12.41 -1.83 -5.73
N ALA A 20 -13.70 -2.13 -5.61
CA ALA A 20 -14.74 -1.62 -6.51
C ALA A 20 -14.94 -0.10 -6.40
N GLU A 21 -14.53 0.49 -5.27
CA GLU A 21 -14.63 1.92 -4.98
C GLU A 21 -13.26 2.63 -5.03
N MET A 22 -12.21 1.88 -5.41
CA MET A 22 -10.87 2.42 -5.54
C MET A 22 -10.81 3.43 -6.68
N ILE A 23 -10.29 4.61 -6.39
CA ILE A 23 -10.06 5.64 -7.40
C ILE A 23 -8.93 5.21 -8.36
N PRO A 24 -8.97 5.63 -9.63
CA PRO A 24 -7.87 5.37 -10.57
C PRO A 24 -6.54 5.94 -10.09
N PHE A 25 -5.43 5.31 -10.50
CA PHE A 25 -4.08 5.77 -10.19
C PHE A 25 -3.86 7.24 -10.58
N ASP A 26 -4.36 7.65 -11.75
CA ASP A 26 -4.24 9.03 -12.20
C ASP A 26 -4.99 10.03 -11.30
N GLU A 27 -6.17 9.66 -10.80
CA GLU A 27 -6.94 10.49 -9.86
C GLU A 27 -6.22 10.57 -8.50
N MET A 28 -5.62 9.46 -8.04
CA MET A 28 -4.77 9.48 -6.85
C MET A 28 -3.57 10.41 -7.03
N CYS A 29 -2.88 10.33 -8.17
CA CYS A 29 -1.76 11.22 -8.49
C CYS A 29 -2.19 12.68 -8.57
N GLU A 30 -3.40 12.99 -9.02
CA GLU A 30 -3.95 14.36 -8.99
C GLU A 30 -4.13 14.86 -7.56
N LYS A 31 -4.69 14.04 -6.66
CA LYS A 31 -4.83 14.38 -5.22
C LYS A 31 -3.48 14.59 -4.53
N LEU A 32 -2.43 13.90 -5.00
CA LEU A 32 -1.07 14.01 -4.50
C LEU A 32 -0.23 15.06 -5.25
N GLU A 33 -0.83 15.82 -6.18
CA GLU A 33 -0.15 16.85 -6.98
C GLU A 33 1.08 16.31 -7.75
N ILE A 34 0.99 15.08 -8.26
CA ILE A 34 2.02 14.43 -9.07
C ILE A 34 1.77 14.74 -10.55
N PRO A 35 2.67 15.47 -11.25
CA PRO A 35 2.52 15.82 -12.66
C PRO A 35 2.37 14.61 -13.58
N LYS A 36 1.62 14.75 -14.68
CA LYS A 36 1.34 13.64 -15.61
C LYS A 36 2.61 13.02 -16.22
N ASP A 37 3.65 13.82 -16.46
CA ASP A 37 4.90 13.35 -17.04
C ASP A 37 5.82 12.64 -16.04
N GLU A 38 5.46 12.61 -14.76
CA GLU A 38 6.14 11.86 -13.70
C GLU A 38 5.42 10.53 -13.39
N ARG A 39 4.29 10.24 -14.04
CA ARG A 39 3.48 9.05 -13.78
C ARG A 39 3.91 7.92 -14.70
N ILE A 40 3.98 6.71 -14.16
CA ILE A 40 4.26 5.48 -14.91
C ILE A 40 3.13 4.48 -14.58
N PRO A 41 1.97 4.58 -15.25
CA PRO A 41 0.81 3.75 -14.94
C PRO A 41 1.09 2.25 -15.17
N TYR A 42 0.50 1.41 -14.32
CA TYR A 42 0.51 -0.05 -14.47
C TYR A 42 -0.93 -0.56 -14.35
N GLY A 43 -1.64 -0.56 -15.47
CA GLY A 43 -3.09 -0.70 -15.46
C GLY A 43 -3.78 0.57 -14.94
N GLN A 44 -5.02 0.43 -14.47
CA GLN A 44 -5.85 1.58 -14.08
C GLN A 44 -5.69 2.00 -12.61
N LYS A 45 -5.39 1.05 -11.70
CA LYS A 45 -5.46 1.27 -10.25
C LYS A 45 -4.10 1.45 -9.58
N ILE A 46 -3.02 0.96 -10.19
CA ILE A 46 -1.67 1.02 -9.64
C ILE A 46 -0.70 1.60 -10.66
N GLY A 47 0.46 2.04 -10.18
CA GLY A 47 1.50 2.62 -11.01
C GLY A 47 2.74 2.95 -10.20
N ARG A 48 3.76 3.39 -10.91
CA ARG A 48 4.99 3.94 -10.35
C ARG A 48 5.05 5.43 -10.63
N VAL A 49 6.00 6.10 -9.99
CA VAL A 49 6.38 7.47 -10.31
C VAL A 49 7.83 7.51 -10.75
N ASP A 50 8.17 8.46 -11.62
CA ASP A 50 9.54 8.71 -12.02
C ASP A 50 10.31 9.30 -10.83
N TYR A 51 11.12 8.44 -10.21
CA TYR A 51 11.88 8.76 -9.02
C TYR A 51 12.80 9.98 -9.20
N LEU A 52 13.51 10.07 -10.33
CA LEU A 52 14.49 11.15 -10.55
C LEU A 52 13.78 12.49 -10.76
N LYS A 53 12.70 12.51 -11.55
CA LYS A 53 11.91 13.73 -11.74
C LYS A 53 11.25 14.20 -10.44
N CYS A 54 10.68 13.27 -9.67
CA CYS A 54 10.07 13.59 -8.37
C CYS A 54 11.09 14.24 -7.43
N LEU A 55 12.29 13.65 -7.30
CA LEU A 55 13.34 14.20 -6.44
C LEU A 55 13.80 15.58 -6.89
N GLU A 56 14.02 15.77 -8.19
CA GLU A 56 14.48 17.06 -8.72
C GLU A 56 13.43 18.16 -8.50
N ARG A 57 12.14 17.86 -8.72
CA ARG A 57 11.03 18.80 -8.45
C ARG A 57 10.89 19.13 -6.97
N LEU A 58 11.08 18.14 -6.09
CA LEU A 58 10.85 18.27 -4.65
C LEU A 58 12.08 18.72 -3.86
N LYS A 59 13.26 18.86 -4.48
CA LYS A 59 14.54 19.15 -3.79
C LYS A 59 14.56 20.37 -2.87
N SER A 60 13.68 21.35 -3.10
CA SER A 60 13.57 22.58 -2.30
C SER A 60 12.41 22.58 -1.32
N LYS A 61 11.60 21.52 -1.30
CA LYS A 61 10.50 21.35 -0.35
C LYS A 61 11.06 20.84 0.98
N PRO A 62 10.53 21.31 2.13
CA PRO A 62 10.87 20.73 3.41
C PRO A 62 10.31 19.31 3.52
N ASP A 63 11.03 18.44 4.22
CA ASP A 63 10.54 17.11 4.55
C ASP A 63 9.30 17.18 5.45
N GLY A 64 8.39 16.22 5.28
CA GLY A 64 7.26 16.01 6.16
C GLY A 64 7.66 15.34 7.49
N TYR A 65 6.69 15.13 8.37
CA TYR A 65 6.90 14.34 9.58
C TYR A 65 7.12 12.86 9.24
N TYR A 66 8.17 12.27 9.79
CA TYR A 66 8.44 10.84 9.67
C TYR A 66 7.94 10.10 10.92
N ILE A 67 7.04 9.14 10.72
CA ILE A 67 6.49 8.29 11.79
C ILE A 67 6.88 6.84 11.48
N ASP A 68 7.69 6.25 12.36
CA ASP A 68 8.05 4.83 12.30
C ASP A 68 7.12 4.00 13.18
N VAL A 69 6.53 2.95 12.61
CA VAL A 69 5.63 2.03 13.33
C VAL A 69 6.37 0.73 13.58
N THR A 70 6.74 0.50 14.83
CA THR A 70 7.44 -0.71 15.27
C THR A 70 6.54 -1.62 16.12
N ALA A 71 7.04 -2.81 16.45
CA ALA A 71 6.36 -3.77 17.31
C ALA A 71 7.36 -4.44 18.25
N ILE A 72 6.84 -5.09 19.29
CA ILE A 72 7.62 -5.98 20.16
C ILE A 72 8.15 -7.19 19.37
N THR A 73 8.97 -8.01 20.03
CA THR A 73 9.42 -9.29 19.49
C THR A 73 8.22 -10.14 19.01
N PRO A 74 8.24 -10.67 17.78
CA PRO A 74 7.12 -11.43 17.23
C PRO A 74 6.74 -12.64 18.08
N THR A 75 5.44 -12.87 18.17
CA THR A 75 4.79 -13.97 18.86
C THR A 75 3.88 -14.73 17.88
N PRO A 76 3.51 -15.99 18.17
CA PRO A 76 2.58 -16.74 17.31
C PRO A 76 1.18 -16.10 17.16
N LEU A 77 0.81 -15.17 18.05
CA LEU A 77 -0.49 -14.51 18.02
C LEU A 77 -0.55 -13.36 17.00
N GLY A 78 0.61 -12.86 16.56
CA GLY A 78 0.73 -11.73 15.64
C GLY A 78 0.50 -10.37 16.29
N GLU A 79 1.21 -9.36 15.82
CA GLU A 79 1.26 -8.03 16.45
C GLU A 79 0.46 -6.97 15.69
N GLY A 80 -0.03 -7.28 14.48
CA GLY A 80 -0.85 -6.34 13.71
C GLY A 80 -0.12 -5.07 13.25
N LYS A 81 1.21 -5.13 13.03
CA LYS A 81 2.02 -3.96 12.64
C LYS A 81 1.50 -3.25 11.38
N SER A 82 1.32 -3.99 10.28
CA SER A 82 0.81 -3.40 9.02
C SER A 82 -0.61 -2.83 9.17
N THR A 83 -1.49 -3.54 9.89
CA THR A 83 -2.85 -3.09 10.20
C THR A 83 -2.82 -1.78 10.98
N THR A 84 -1.92 -1.66 11.96
CA THR A 84 -1.75 -0.44 12.76
C THR A 84 -1.21 0.70 11.90
N SER A 85 -0.23 0.46 11.03
CA SER A 85 0.30 1.47 10.11
C SER A 85 -0.79 2.02 9.19
N LEU A 86 -1.59 1.15 8.57
CA LEU A 86 -2.68 1.54 7.68
C LEU A 86 -3.79 2.28 8.44
N GLY A 87 -4.20 1.77 9.60
CA GLY A 87 -5.19 2.45 10.44
C GLY A 87 -4.74 3.83 10.93
N LEU A 88 -3.44 4.01 11.19
CA LEU A 88 -2.87 5.32 11.52
C LEU A 88 -2.97 6.29 10.34
N ILE A 89 -2.62 5.85 9.12
CA ILE A 89 -2.73 6.65 7.89
C ILE A 89 -4.20 7.03 7.66
N GLU A 90 -5.13 6.08 7.72
CA GLU A 90 -6.57 6.32 7.56
C GLU A 90 -7.11 7.28 8.62
N GLY A 91 -6.69 7.11 9.88
CA GLY A 91 -7.09 7.97 10.99
C GLY A 91 -6.60 9.41 10.84
N LEU A 92 -5.35 9.60 10.42
CA LEU A 92 -4.78 10.92 10.14
C LEU A 92 -5.49 11.57 8.94
N GLY A 93 -5.74 10.81 7.87
CA GLY A 93 -6.47 11.28 6.69
C GLY A 93 -7.91 11.71 7.04
N LYS A 94 -8.62 10.95 7.88
CA LYS A 94 -9.95 11.33 8.40
C LYS A 94 -9.94 12.63 9.22
N ARG A 95 -8.79 13.02 9.76
CA ARG A 95 -8.59 14.29 10.49
C ARG A 95 -8.15 15.44 9.58
N GLY A 96 -8.08 15.22 8.27
CA GLY A 96 -7.67 16.24 7.29
C GLY A 96 -6.17 16.45 7.17
N VAL A 97 -5.35 15.52 7.70
CA VAL A 97 -3.89 15.58 7.55
C VAL A 97 -3.52 15.00 6.18
N ASN A 98 -2.64 15.69 5.44
CA ASN A 98 -2.00 15.12 4.25
C ASN A 98 -1.00 14.06 4.70
N VAL A 99 -1.35 12.79 4.49
CA VAL A 99 -0.62 11.63 4.99
C VAL A 99 -0.55 10.54 3.93
N GLY A 100 0.60 9.90 3.84
CA GLY A 100 0.84 8.69 3.05
C GLY A 100 1.60 7.65 3.87
N GLY A 101 1.91 6.52 3.25
CA GLY A 101 2.67 5.46 3.92
C GLY A 101 3.57 4.70 2.97
N ALA A 102 4.61 4.11 3.54
CA ALA A 102 5.51 3.18 2.85
C ALA A 102 5.42 1.81 3.53
N LEU A 103 5.18 0.77 2.73
CA LEU A 103 5.14 -0.63 3.18
C LEU A 103 6.02 -1.46 2.26
N ARG A 104 6.56 -2.56 2.79
CA ARG A 104 7.39 -3.50 2.01
C ARG A 104 6.49 -4.40 1.16
N GLN A 105 6.86 -4.58 -0.10
CA GLN A 105 6.25 -5.60 -0.95
C GLN A 105 6.52 -7.00 -0.36
N PRO A 106 5.49 -7.86 -0.25
CA PRO A 106 5.67 -9.24 0.20
C PRO A 106 6.35 -10.08 -0.90
N SER A 107 7.13 -11.09 -0.49
CA SER A 107 7.64 -12.07 -1.44
C SER A 107 6.53 -13.03 -1.89
N GLY A 108 6.56 -13.45 -3.16
CA GLY A 108 5.56 -14.35 -3.72
C GLY A 108 5.60 -15.77 -3.16
N GLY A 109 6.78 -16.25 -2.72
CA GLY A 109 6.95 -17.61 -2.19
C GLY A 109 6.03 -17.94 -1.00
N PRO A 110 6.06 -17.15 0.09
CA PRO A 110 5.15 -17.32 1.22
C PRO A 110 3.65 -17.21 0.87
N THR A 111 3.29 -16.35 -0.07
CA THR A 111 1.91 -16.16 -0.55
C THR A 111 1.32 -17.45 -1.13
N MET A 112 2.13 -18.25 -1.81
CA MET A 112 1.71 -19.51 -2.45
C MET A 112 1.70 -20.71 -1.51
N ASN A 113 2.05 -20.53 -0.23
CA ASN A 113 2.18 -21.63 0.73
C ASN A 113 1.21 -21.45 1.92
N ILE A 114 1.70 -20.95 3.07
CA ILE A 114 0.93 -20.89 4.32
C ILE A 114 0.54 -19.46 4.69
N LYS A 115 1.27 -18.45 4.19
CA LYS A 115 1.12 -17.07 4.65
C LYS A 115 0.10 -16.36 3.78
N GLY A 116 -0.97 -15.87 4.40
CA GLY A 116 -1.88 -14.90 3.78
C GLY A 116 -1.16 -13.58 3.45
N THR A 117 -1.93 -12.56 3.08
CA THR A 117 -1.35 -11.27 2.68
C THR A 117 -0.63 -10.54 3.83
N ALA A 118 0.40 -9.77 3.49
CA ALA A 118 1.03 -8.80 4.40
C ALA A 118 0.38 -7.41 4.37
N ALA A 119 -0.76 -7.28 3.66
CA ALA A 119 -1.46 -6.03 3.37
C ALA A 119 -2.26 -5.43 4.54
N GLY A 120 -2.08 -5.88 5.79
CA GLY A 120 -2.92 -5.44 6.91
C GLY A 120 -4.05 -6.43 7.20
N GLY A 121 -5.16 -5.95 7.76
CA GLY A 121 -6.29 -6.81 8.17
C GLY A 121 -7.54 -6.04 8.56
N GLY A 122 -8.70 -6.67 8.45
CA GLY A 122 -10.00 -6.07 8.75
C GLY A 122 -10.33 -4.94 7.78
N ILE A 123 -10.68 -3.76 8.29
CA ILE A 123 -11.00 -2.58 7.46
C ILE A 123 -9.77 -1.72 7.11
N SER A 124 -8.60 -2.02 7.69
CA SER A 124 -7.35 -1.32 7.41
C SER A 124 -6.44 -2.23 6.59
N LEU A 125 -6.72 -2.26 5.29
CA LEU A 125 -6.10 -3.14 4.29
C LEU A 125 -5.50 -2.31 3.15
N LEU A 126 -4.38 -2.78 2.62
CA LEU A 126 -3.80 -2.27 1.38
C LEU A 126 -4.45 -2.99 0.19
N ILE A 127 -4.97 -2.20 -0.75
CA ILE A 127 -5.62 -2.65 -1.98
C ILE A 127 -4.92 -2.05 -3.21
N PRO A 128 -4.93 -2.72 -4.38
CA PRO A 128 -5.57 -4.01 -4.64
C PRO A 128 -4.72 -5.19 -4.11
N MET A 129 -5.38 -6.08 -3.36
CA MET A 129 -4.71 -7.10 -2.54
C MET A 129 -4.03 -8.17 -3.41
N THR A 130 -4.62 -8.49 -4.57
CA THR A 130 -4.12 -9.51 -5.50
C THR A 130 -2.79 -9.09 -6.10
N GLU A 131 -2.74 -7.92 -6.72
CA GLU A 131 -1.53 -7.38 -7.36
C GLU A 131 -0.44 -7.19 -6.32
N PHE A 132 -0.75 -6.62 -5.16
CA PHE A 132 0.22 -6.47 -4.07
C PHE A 132 0.84 -7.81 -3.64
N SER A 133 0.06 -8.89 -3.63
CA SER A 133 0.55 -10.21 -3.22
C SER A 133 1.24 -11.00 -4.34
N LEU A 134 0.92 -10.71 -5.61
CA LEU A 134 1.33 -11.47 -6.79
C LEU A 134 2.30 -10.69 -7.72
N GLY A 135 3.20 -9.92 -7.13
CA GLY A 135 4.32 -9.31 -7.83
C GLY A 135 4.21 -7.81 -8.09
N LEU A 136 3.08 -7.19 -7.76
CA LEU A 136 2.81 -5.75 -7.87
C LEU A 136 3.20 -5.23 -9.26
N THR A 137 4.25 -4.43 -9.36
CA THR A 137 4.74 -3.87 -10.63
C THR A 137 5.90 -4.66 -11.24
N GLY A 138 6.24 -5.82 -10.67
CA GLY A 138 7.33 -6.70 -11.14
C GLY A 138 8.69 -6.43 -10.49
N ASP A 139 8.75 -5.66 -9.40
CA ASP A 139 10.02 -5.19 -8.81
C ASP A 139 10.91 -6.36 -8.34
N ILE A 140 10.33 -7.35 -7.67
CA ILE A 140 11.04 -8.56 -7.23
C ILE A 140 11.58 -9.35 -8.42
N ASN A 141 10.84 -9.42 -9.53
CA ASN A 141 11.30 -10.11 -10.74
C ASN A 141 12.50 -9.41 -11.37
N ASN A 142 12.48 -8.08 -11.40
CA ASN A 142 13.62 -7.29 -11.91
C ASN A 142 14.86 -7.48 -11.04
N ILE A 143 14.70 -7.51 -9.71
CA ILE A 143 15.79 -7.80 -8.78
C ILE A 143 16.35 -9.21 -9.03
N MET A 144 15.48 -10.21 -9.21
CA MET A 144 15.89 -11.58 -9.48
C MET A 144 16.68 -11.69 -10.80
N ASN A 145 16.21 -11.03 -11.86
CA ASN A 145 16.87 -11.02 -13.17
C ASN A 145 18.21 -10.28 -13.16
N ALA A 146 18.40 -9.31 -12.28
CA ALA A 146 19.68 -8.62 -12.13
C ALA A 146 20.68 -9.41 -11.26
N HIS A 147 20.16 -10.25 -10.37
CA HIS A 147 20.98 -11.08 -9.48
C HIS A 147 21.56 -12.31 -10.19
N ASN A 148 20.76 -12.95 -11.05
CA ASN A 148 21.12 -14.16 -11.82
C ASN A 148 21.83 -13.83 -13.13
#